data_AF-A0A964L9J3-F1
#
_entry.id   AF-A0A964L9J3-F1
#
_cell.length_a   1.000
_cell.length_b   1.000
_cell.length_c   1.000
_cell.angle_alpha   90.00
_cell.angle_beta   90.00
_cell.angle_gamma   90.00
#
_symmetry.space_group_name_H-M   'P 1'
#
loop_
_entity.id
_entity.type
_entity.pdbx_description
1 polymer ?
#
loop_
_entity_poly.entity_id
_entity_poly.type
_entity_poly.pdbx_seq_one_letter_code
_entity_poly.pdbx_strand_id
1 'polypeptide(L)'
;MRWSSLIVLFGIALIAVRGDAGDKEKKEPEKAADKKPYLLVVPPAGGKEVKLADWRFTHGTRRLALTGDTPVNPKTKTPAGPEYLEVREEKTTTYKNGIFTFVPLTSVRKIDYDREKKTFSATVLSDGGAETTLLGSTKFTSNKITIEGEALLDGLGAATVKFNGGIDKGLHSVKFPDAKPADKLKGATAVVTADDKEKTKHTAHDVQPVFLVDGQYRVMAYVMFKKTVKIDWDNLAGLRFVPSEDKKKISTDYLVTLKDGVKHTLSILNTVELEKKKTMTFVGLIGRVPVGYKLFMLDAIYEYQLTAEEKK
;
A
#
# COMPACT_ATOMS: atom_id res chain seq x y z
N MET A 1 22.43 -42.55 -3.23
CA MET A 1 22.20 -41.20 -3.82
C MET A 1 23.33 -40.30 -3.34
N ARG A 2 24.21 -39.87 -4.25
CA ARG A 2 25.43 -39.12 -3.94
C ARG A 2 25.11 -37.63 -3.85
N TRP A 3 25.49 -37.02 -2.72
CA TRP A 3 25.56 -35.57 -2.51
C TRP A 3 26.74 -35.00 -3.31
N SER A 4 26.50 -33.96 -4.09
CA SER A 4 27.55 -33.15 -4.69
C SER A 4 27.47 -31.74 -4.12
N SER A 5 28.41 -31.41 -3.26
CA SER A 5 28.66 -30.07 -2.71
C SER A 5 29.20 -29.16 -3.82
N LEU A 6 28.53 -28.05 -4.07
CA LEU A 6 29.02 -27.00 -4.98
C LEU A 6 29.82 -25.99 -4.16
N ILE A 7 31.14 -26.00 -4.34
CA ILE A 7 32.07 -25.00 -3.80
C ILE A 7 32.08 -23.82 -4.79
N VAL A 8 31.68 -22.63 -4.32
CA VAL A 8 31.84 -21.38 -5.07
C VAL A 8 33.14 -20.72 -4.64
N LEU A 9 34.13 -20.75 -5.52
CA LEU A 9 35.41 -20.05 -5.39
C LEU A 9 35.23 -18.58 -5.81
N PHE A 10 35.47 -17.66 -4.87
CA PHE A 10 35.67 -16.24 -5.18
C PHE A 10 37.12 -16.03 -5.63
N GLY A 11 37.31 -15.75 -6.93
CA GLY A 11 38.59 -15.28 -7.46
C GLY A 11 38.80 -13.80 -7.10
N ILE A 12 39.80 -13.53 -6.27
CA ILE A 12 40.31 -12.19 -5.99
C ILE A 12 41.39 -11.89 -7.03
N ALA A 13 41.11 -10.96 -7.95
CA ALA A 13 42.12 -10.39 -8.84
C ALA A 13 42.78 -9.19 -8.14
N LEU A 14 44.04 -9.33 -7.76
CA LEU A 14 44.91 -8.23 -7.30
C LEU A 14 45.45 -7.50 -8.54
N ILE A 15 44.90 -6.33 -8.85
CA ILE A 15 45.51 -5.39 -9.80
C ILE A 15 46.35 -4.40 -9.00
N ALA A 16 47.68 -4.53 -9.11
CA ALA A 16 48.62 -3.53 -8.62
C ALA A 16 48.67 -2.36 -9.61
N VAL A 17 48.13 -1.20 -9.22
CA VAL A 17 48.32 0.05 -9.96
C VAL A 17 49.54 0.77 -9.38
N ARG A 18 50.54 0.97 -10.24
CA ARG A 18 51.73 1.81 -10.01
C ARG A 18 51.29 3.26 -9.87
N GLY A 19 51.78 3.93 -8.83
CA GLY A 19 51.57 5.35 -8.60
C GLY A 19 52.32 6.21 -9.61
N ASP A 20 51.65 7.27 -10.05
CA ASP A 20 52.28 8.42 -10.68
C ASP A 20 51.87 9.66 -9.87
N ALA A 21 52.87 10.43 -9.45
CA ALA A 21 52.74 11.57 -8.57
C ALA A 21 52.62 12.83 -9.43
N GLY A 22 51.42 13.40 -9.49
CA GLY A 22 51.12 14.66 -10.19
C GLY A 22 50.30 15.60 -9.30
N ASP A 23 50.73 16.85 -9.27
CA ASP A 23 50.30 18.02 -8.51
C ASP A 23 48.89 18.07 -7.90
N LYS A 24 48.87 18.46 -6.61
CA LYS A 24 47.67 18.87 -5.86
C LYS A 24 47.29 20.31 -6.19
N GLU A 25 46.41 20.48 -7.18
CA GLU A 25 45.51 21.65 -7.19
C GLU A 25 44.37 21.41 -6.19
N LYS A 26 44.36 22.21 -5.11
CA LYS A 26 43.24 22.32 -4.19
C LYS A 26 42.05 22.93 -4.93
N LYS A 27 41.17 22.09 -5.47
CA LYS A 27 39.79 22.48 -5.77
C LYS A 27 39.05 22.69 -4.45
N GLU A 28 38.57 23.91 -4.25
CA GLU A 28 37.55 24.22 -3.25
C GLU A 28 36.36 23.26 -3.42
N PRO A 29 35.74 22.77 -2.33
CA PRO A 29 34.57 21.92 -2.44
C PRO A 29 33.39 22.74 -2.98
N GLU A 30 33.10 22.55 -4.27
CA GLU A 30 31.86 22.97 -4.89
C GLU A 30 30.66 22.47 -4.06
N LYS A 31 29.80 23.43 -3.71
CA LYS A 31 28.37 23.33 -3.37
C LYS A 31 27.93 22.03 -2.70
N ALA A 32 27.51 22.15 -1.44
CA ALA A 32 26.64 21.19 -0.77
C ALA A 32 25.44 20.86 -1.67
N ALA A 33 25.55 19.80 -2.46
CA ALA A 33 24.43 19.16 -3.10
C ALA A 33 23.48 18.78 -1.97
N ASP A 34 22.21 19.19 -2.08
CA ASP A 34 21.12 18.78 -1.20
C ASP A 34 21.15 17.25 -1.06
N LYS A 35 21.82 16.76 -0.02
CA LYS A 35 21.95 15.33 0.21
C LYS A 35 20.58 14.85 0.63
N LYS A 36 19.86 14.21 -0.31
CA LYS A 36 18.64 13.49 -0.01
C LYS A 36 18.88 12.62 1.23
N PRO A 37 17.95 12.62 2.18
CA PRO A 37 18.17 11.99 3.46
C PRO A 37 18.24 10.46 3.27
N TYR A 38 19.19 9.81 3.95
CA TYR A 38 19.44 8.37 3.80
C TYR A 38 18.32 7.54 4.42
N LEU A 39 17.97 6.42 3.78
CA LEU A 39 17.18 5.38 4.43
C LEU A 39 18.10 4.53 5.31
N LEU A 40 17.64 4.23 6.51
CA LEU A 40 18.42 3.46 7.48
C LEU A 40 17.84 2.05 7.56
N VAL A 41 18.65 1.04 7.27
CA VAL A 41 18.21 -0.37 7.22
C VAL A 41 19.04 -1.22 8.18
N VAL A 42 18.37 -2.02 9.00
CA VAL A 42 19.03 -3.03 9.84
C VAL A 42 19.01 -4.37 9.12
N PRO A 43 20.19 -4.90 8.73
CA PRO A 43 20.30 -6.11 7.92
C PRO A 43 19.93 -7.38 8.70
N PRO A 44 19.83 -8.55 8.03
CA PRO A 44 19.25 -9.74 8.63
C PRO A 44 19.92 -10.29 9.88
N ALA A 45 21.21 -10.02 10.08
CA ALA A 45 21.96 -10.49 11.24
C ALA A 45 21.79 -9.59 12.48
N GLY A 46 20.88 -8.60 12.45
CA GLY A 46 20.74 -7.62 13.54
C GLY A 46 21.97 -6.71 13.69
N GLY A 47 22.79 -6.63 12.63
CA GLY A 47 24.07 -5.94 12.63
C GLY A 47 23.97 -4.42 12.48
N LYS A 48 25.12 -3.80 12.20
CA LYS A 48 25.25 -2.34 12.00
C LYS A 48 24.25 -1.85 10.96
N GLU A 49 23.61 -0.74 11.28
CA GLU A 49 22.69 -0.03 10.39
C GLU A 49 23.40 0.37 9.09
N VAL A 50 22.76 0.08 7.95
CA VAL A 50 23.23 0.40 6.60
C VAL A 50 22.49 1.64 6.11
N LYS A 51 23.25 2.65 5.66
CA LYS A 51 22.71 3.86 5.04
C LYS A 51 22.52 3.62 3.54
N LEU A 52 21.30 3.83 3.05
CA LEU A 52 20.98 3.74 1.63
C LEU A 52 20.70 5.10 1.02
N ALA A 53 21.45 5.41 -0.04
CA ALA A 53 21.18 6.48 -0.98
C ALA A 53 20.32 5.94 -2.15
N ASP A 54 19.65 6.84 -2.87
CA ASP A 54 18.92 6.57 -4.11
C ASP A 54 18.06 5.29 -4.09
N TRP A 55 17.41 5.08 -2.95
CA TRP A 55 16.64 3.88 -2.68
C TRP A 55 15.24 3.96 -3.30
N ARG A 56 14.66 2.79 -3.57
CA ARG A 56 13.27 2.63 -4.01
C ARG A 56 12.68 1.33 -3.47
N PHE A 57 11.37 1.29 -3.35
CA PHE A 57 10.66 0.04 -3.19
C PHE A 57 10.51 -0.66 -4.53
N THR A 58 10.71 -1.97 -4.55
CA THR A 58 10.37 -2.83 -5.69
C THR A 58 9.21 -3.78 -5.37
N HIS A 59 8.82 -3.89 -4.09
CA HIS A 59 7.70 -4.68 -3.61
C HIS A 59 7.17 -4.12 -2.28
N GLY A 60 5.90 -4.35 -1.97
CA GLY A 60 5.24 -3.93 -0.73
C GLY A 60 4.67 -2.50 -0.74
N THR A 61 4.79 -1.81 -1.88
CA THR A 61 4.20 -0.48 -2.09
C THR A 61 3.27 -0.48 -3.30
N ARG A 62 2.36 0.48 -3.34
CA ARG A 62 1.42 0.69 -4.43
C ARG A 62 1.29 2.18 -4.71
N ARG A 63 1.23 2.54 -5.99
CA ARG A 63 0.88 3.90 -6.42
C ARG A 63 -0.61 4.00 -6.67
N LEU A 64 -1.24 5.05 -6.13
CA LEU A 64 -2.67 5.28 -6.26
C LEU A 64 -2.92 6.61 -6.97
N ALA A 65 -3.58 6.56 -8.13
CA ALA A 65 -4.02 7.73 -8.88
C ALA A 65 -5.52 7.96 -8.67
N LEU A 66 -5.92 8.18 -7.41
CA LEU A 66 -7.34 8.20 -7.02
C LEU A 66 -8.13 9.31 -7.73
N THR A 67 -7.55 10.51 -7.90
CA THR A 67 -8.26 11.67 -8.45
C THR A 67 -8.40 11.66 -9.97
N GLY A 68 -7.88 10.68 -10.71
CA GLY A 68 -8.02 10.58 -12.17
C GLY A 68 -7.34 11.70 -12.99
N ASP A 69 -6.91 12.80 -12.36
CA ASP A 69 -6.35 14.00 -12.99
C ASP A 69 -4.92 13.84 -13.51
N THR A 70 -4.22 12.77 -13.12
CA THR A 70 -2.87 12.53 -13.61
C THR A 70 -2.93 11.61 -14.83
N PRO A 71 -2.80 12.13 -16.07
CA PRO A 71 -2.75 11.28 -17.24
C PRO A 71 -1.58 10.30 -17.10
N VAL A 72 -1.88 9.01 -17.24
CA VAL A 72 -0.86 7.98 -17.38
C VAL A 72 -0.11 8.30 -18.66
N ASN A 73 1.16 8.68 -18.56
CA ASN A 73 1.98 8.76 -19.76
C ASN A 73 2.11 7.33 -20.31
N PRO A 74 1.52 7.02 -21.48
CA PRO A 74 1.50 5.66 -22.02
C PRO A 74 2.90 5.13 -22.35
N LYS A 75 3.92 6.02 -22.40
CA LYS A 75 5.32 5.66 -22.62
C LYS A 75 6.03 5.20 -21.35
N THR A 76 5.53 5.54 -20.17
CA THR A 76 6.12 5.10 -18.89
C THR A 76 5.26 3.98 -18.32
N LYS A 77 5.85 2.78 -18.20
CA LYS A 77 5.20 1.61 -17.55
C LYS A 77 4.96 1.80 -16.05
N THR A 78 5.39 2.91 -15.46
CA THR A 78 5.23 3.20 -14.04
C THR A 78 3.81 3.71 -13.77
N PRO A 79 3.05 3.08 -12.85
CA PRO A 79 1.74 3.57 -12.45
C PRO A 79 1.82 5.00 -11.92
N ALA A 80 0.84 5.84 -12.26
CA ALA A 80 0.77 7.23 -11.84
C ALA A 80 0.35 7.36 -10.35
N GLY A 81 0.63 8.53 -9.77
CA GLY A 81 0.18 8.91 -8.42
C GLY A 81 1.22 8.74 -7.30
N PRO A 82 0.89 9.21 -6.07
CA PRO A 82 1.73 9.05 -4.89
C PRO A 82 1.91 7.57 -4.53
N GLU A 83 3.03 7.27 -3.87
CA GLU A 83 3.38 5.91 -3.45
C GLU A 83 3.01 5.66 -1.99
N TYR A 84 2.36 4.53 -1.75
CA TYR A 84 1.83 4.12 -0.46
C TYR A 84 2.42 2.78 -0.06
N LEU A 85 2.72 2.62 1.23
CA LEU A 85 2.94 1.32 1.86
C LEU A 85 1.60 0.58 1.93
N GLU A 86 1.56 -0.64 1.42
CA GLU A 86 0.35 -1.47 1.46
C GLU A 86 0.38 -2.35 2.72
N VAL A 87 -0.46 -2.03 3.70
CA VAL A 87 -0.56 -2.79 4.95
C VAL A 87 -1.85 -3.59 4.98
N ARG A 88 -1.73 -4.88 5.29
CA ARG A 88 -2.86 -5.76 5.58
C ARG A 88 -2.88 -6.12 7.05
N GLU A 89 -3.93 -5.68 7.73
CA GLU A 89 -4.13 -5.91 9.16
C GLU A 89 -4.32 -7.41 9.46
N GLU A 90 -3.90 -7.84 10.64
CA GLU A 90 -3.89 -9.26 11.02
C GLU A 90 -5.28 -9.91 11.01
N LYS A 91 -6.31 -9.15 11.40
CA LYS A 91 -7.70 -9.62 11.56
C LYS A 91 -8.57 -9.53 10.31
N THR A 92 -7.98 -9.46 9.11
CA THR A 92 -8.76 -9.35 7.86
C THR A 92 -9.58 -10.61 7.52
N THR A 93 -10.73 -10.40 6.89
CA THR A 93 -11.78 -11.39 6.54
C THR A 93 -11.28 -12.69 5.90
N THR A 94 -10.58 -12.62 4.75
CA THR A 94 -10.06 -13.80 4.02
C THR A 94 -8.59 -13.64 3.67
N TYR A 95 -7.93 -14.69 3.17
CA TYR A 95 -6.55 -14.61 2.66
C TYR A 95 -6.44 -14.00 1.26
N LYS A 96 -7.48 -14.13 0.41
CA LYS A 96 -7.42 -13.69 -0.99
C LYS A 96 -7.74 -12.20 -1.13
N ASN A 97 -8.82 -11.75 -0.51
CA ASN A 97 -9.28 -10.37 -0.58
C ASN A 97 -9.62 -9.88 0.83
N GLY A 98 -9.17 -8.68 1.17
CA GLY A 98 -9.20 -8.21 2.54
C GLY A 98 -9.27 -6.71 2.63
N ILE A 99 -9.11 -6.21 3.84
CA ILE A 99 -9.05 -4.77 4.11
C ILE A 99 -7.58 -4.36 4.07
N PHE A 100 -7.27 -3.39 3.22
CA PHE A 100 -5.92 -2.85 3.05
C PHE A 100 -5.88 -1.41 3.56
N THR A 101 -4.82 -1.06 4.27
CA THR A 101 -4.51 0.30 4.65
C THR A 101 -3.33 0.77 3.80
N PHE A 102 -3.55 1.81 3.00
CA PHE A 102 -2.55 2.47 2.18
C PHE A 102 -2.02 3.70 2.91
N VAL A 103 -0.81 3.59 3.45
CA VAL A 103 -0.14 4.68 4.17
C VAL A 103 0.77 5.42 3.22
N PRO A 104 0.67 6.76 3.06
CA PRO A 104 1.64 7.51 2.26
C PRO A 104 3.06 7.19 2.71
N LEU A 105 3.98 6.86 1.79
CA LEU A 105 5.37 6.56 2.17
C LEU A 105 6.03 7.70 2.94
N THR A 106 5.64 8.95 2.64
CA THR A 106 6.08 10.15 3.35
C THR A 106 5.68 10.18 4.82
N SER A 107 4.69 9.38 5.24
CA SER A 107 4.18 9.33 6.62
C SER A 107 4.69 8.13 7.41
N VAL A 108 5.40 7.21 6.75
CA VAL A 108 6.01 6.05 7.42
C VAL A 108 7.29 6.50 8.11
N ARG A 109 7.39 6.26 9.41
CA ARG A 109 8.60 6.55 10.21
C ARG A 109 9.49 5.35 10.37
N LYS A 110 8.89 4.18 10.59
CA LYS A 110 9.62 2.94 10.84
C LYS A 110 8.81 1.73 10.36
N ILE A 111 9.51 0.72 9.88
CA ILE A 111 8.99 -0.62 9.65
C ILE A 111 9.85 -1.60 10.45
N ASP A 112 9.22 -2.50 11.20
CA ASP A 112 9.89 -3.58 11.94
C ASP A 112 9.31 -4.94 11.58
N TYR A 113 10.16 -5.95 11.54
CA TYR A 113 9.82 -7.36 11.37
C TYR A 113 10.26 -8.19 12.57
N ASP A 114 9.30 -8.84 13.20
CA ASP A 114 9.55 -9.89 14.19
C ASP A 114 9.45 -11.24 13.48
N ARG A 115 10.60 -11.91 13.32
CA ARG A 115 10.70 -13.18 12.59
C ARG A 115 10.14 -14.35 13.36
N GLU A 116 10.31 -14.34 14.67
CA GLU A 116 9.84 -15.41 15.54
C GLU A 116 8.31 -15.43 15.54
N LYS A 117 7.70 -14.25 15.68
CA LYS A 117 6.24 -14.10 15.65
C LYS A 117 5.65 -14.04 14.24
N LYS A 118 6.49 -13.94 13.21
CA LYS A 118 6.07 -13.75 11.81
C LYS A 118 5.12 -12.54 11.66
N THR A 119 5.48 -11.44 12.32
CA THR A 119 4.71 -10.19 12.32
C THR A 119 5.48 -9.04 11.68
N PHE A 120 4.71 -8.05 11.28
CA PHE A 120 5.13 -6.79 10.69
C PHE A 120 4.52 -5.67 11.53
N SER A 121 5.27 -4.61 11.76
CA SER A 121 4.72 -3.38 12.31
C SER A 121 5.23 -2.17 11.55
N ALA A 122 4.38 -1.17 11.36
CA ALA A 122 4.73 0.11 10.77
C ALA A 122 4.33 1.24 11.70
N THR A 123 5.32 2.00 12.17
CA THR A 123 5.08 3.25 12.92
C THR A 123 4.91 4.38 11.92
N VAL A 124 3.78 5.08 12.00
CA VAL A 124 3.34 6.08 11.03
C VAL A 124 2.87 7.34 11.74
N LEU A 125 2.93 8.49 11.07
CA LEU A 125 2.38 9.75 11.57
C LEU A 125 0.96 9.94 11.03
N SER A 126 -0.02 10.02 11.92
CA SER A 126 -1.41 10.32 11.56
C SER A 126 -1.58 11.77 11.12
N ASP A 127 -2.80 12.14 10.72
CA ASP A 127 -3.16 13.46 10.20
C ASP A 127 -3.06 14.63 11.22
N GLY A 128 -2.95 14.31 12.51
CA GLY A 128 -2.57 15.23 13.59
C GLY A 128 -1.09 15.16 13.99
N GLY A 129 -0.29 14.33 13.32
CA GLY A 129 1.12 14.11 13.62
C GLY A 129 1.39 13.15 14.80
N ALA A 130 0.35 12.56 15.38
CA ALA A 130 0.51 11.55 16.42
C ALA A 130 1.08 10.25 15.82
N GLU A 131 1.98 9.60 16.55
CA GLU A 131 2.47 8.29 16.16
C GLU A 131 1.39 7.22 16.35
N THR A 132 1.25 6.35 15.36
CA THR A 132 0.38 5.19 15.39
C THR A 132 1.14 3.99 14.86
N THR A 133 0.95 2.81 15.46
CA THR A 133 1.56 1.58 14.98
C THR A 133 0.52 0.70 14.33
N LEU A 134 0.70 0.41 13.05
CA LEU A 134 -0.08 -0.58 12.33
C LEU A 134 0.57 -1.96 12.50
N LEU A 135 -0.23 -2.97 12.80
CA LEU A 135 0.22 -4.35 12.97
C LEU A 135 -0.30 -5.24 11.84
N GLY A 136 0.55 -6.15 11.37
CA GLY A 136 0.21 -7.13 10.34
C GLY A 136 1.00 -8.42 10.48
N SER A 137 0.64 -9.43 9.69
CA SER A 137 1.35 -10.71 9.62
C SER A 137 2.17 -10.83 8.34
N THR A 138 3.37 -11.40 8.42
CA THR A 138 4.24 -11.67 7.26
C THR A 138 3.74 -12.85 6.40
N LYS A 139 2.66 -13.53 6.82
CA LYS A 139 1.96 -14.50 5.96
C LYS A 139 1.35 -13.84 4.72
N PHE A 140 1.06 -12.54 4.78
CA PHE A 140 0.52 -11.77 3.67
C PHE A 140 1.65 -11.16 2.84
N THR A 141 1.56 -11.30 1.52
CA THR A 141 2.55 -10.76 0.58
C THR A 141 2.62 -9.24 0.57
N SER A 142 1.51 -8.56 0.88
CA SER A 142 1.43 -7.10 1.02
C SER A 142 2.31 -6.57 2.16
N ASN A 143 2.42 -7.33 3.26
CA ASN A 143 3.22 -6.94 4.43
C ASN A 143 4.71 -7.27 4.26
N LYS A 144 5.12 -7.82 3.12
CA LYS A 144 6.53 -8.02 2.77
C LYS A 144 6.96 -6.86 1.90
N ILE A 145 8.16 -6.35 2.13
CA ILE A 145 8.73 -5.27 1.33
C ILE A 145 10.01 -5.72 0.64
N THR A 146 10.37 -5.07 -0.45
CA THR A 146 11.70 -5.18 -1.03
C THR A 146 12.19 -3.77 -1.34
N ILE A 147 13.39 -3.46 -0.84
CA ILE A 147 14.06 -2.17 -1.04
C ILE A 147 15.37 -2.41 -1.79
N GLU A 148 15.61 -1.63 -2.82
CA GLU A 148 16.85 -1.58 -3.57
C GLU A 148 17.43 -0.17 -3.44
N GLY A 149 18.74 -0.04 -3.29
CA GLY A 149 19.41 1.26 -3.21
C GLY A 149 20.93 1.14 -3.16
N GLU A 150 21.61 2.27 -3.12
CA GLU A 150 23.06 2.34 -3.01
C GLU A 150 23.47 2.37 -1.53
N ALA A 151 24.05 1.28 -1.04
CA ALA A 151 24.66 1.22 0.28
C ALA A 151 26.00 1.92 0.29
N LEU A 152 26.16 2.87 1.21
CA LEU A 152 27.45 3.48 1.51
C LEU A 152 28.20 2.61 2.52
N LEU A 153 29.24 1.93 2.05
CA LEU A 153 30.08 1.06 2.86
C LEU A 153 31.34 1.82 3.29
N ASP A 154 31.58 1.85 4.60
CA ASP A 154 32.74 2.53 5.18
C ASP A 154 34.05 1.99 4.56
N GLY A 155 34.80 2.86 3.87
CA GLY A 155 36.08 2.51 3.25
C GLY A 155 36.01 1.68 1.96
N LEU A 156 34.81 1.24 1.53
CA LEU A 156 34.63 0.39 0.34
C LEU A 156 33.84 1.07 -0.79
N GLY A 157 33.30 2.27 -0.56
CA GLY A 157 32.54 3.03 -1.55
C GLY A 157 31.05 2.68 -1.56
N ALA A 158 30.39 2.90 -2.69
CA ALA A 158 28.95 2.64 -2.87
C ALA A 158 28.72 1.30 -3.59
N ALA A 159 27.75 0.53 -3.13
CA ALA A 159 27.33 -0.71 -3.80
C ALA A 159 25.80 -0.81 -3.86
N THR A 160 25.25 -1.23 -5.00
CA THR A 160 23.82 -1.52 -5.11
C THR A 160 23.49 -2.78 -4.31
N VAL A 161 22.56 -2.65 -3.36
CA VAL A 161 22.11 -3.74 -2.50
C VAL A 161 20.60 -3.88 -2.54
N LYS A 162 20.12 -5.09 -2.23
CA LYS A 162 18.71 -5.43 -2.17
C LYS A 162 18.36 -6.04 -0.82
N PHE A 163 17.44 -5.43 -0.11
CA PHE A 163 16.91 -5.93 1.16
C PHE A 163 15.48 -6.41 0.99
N ASN A 164 15.16 -7.55 1.62
CA ASN A 164 13.81 -8.13 1.61
C ASN A 164 13.30 -8.14 3.05
N GLY A 165 12.10 -7.61 3.31
CA GLY A 165 11.43 -7.68 4.60
C GLY A 165 10.38 -8.79 4.67
N GLY A 166 10.10 -9.29 5.86
CA GLY A 166 9.06 -10.30 6.08
C GLY A 166 9.39 -11.70 5.57
N ILE A 167 10.69 -12.03 5.47
CA ILE A 167 11.22 -13.38 5.20
C ILE A 167 12.25 -13.76 6.27
N ASP A 168 12.51 -15.06 6.45
CA ASP A 168 13.34 -15.59 7.55
C ASP A 168 14.77 -15.03 7.62
N LYS A 169 15.35 -14.66 6.47
CA LYS A 169 16.67 -14.02 6.35
C LYS A 169 16.57 -12.59 5.81
N GLY A 170 15.46 -11.92 6.08
CA GLY A 170 15.16 -10.57 5.61
C GLY A 170 15.69 -9.47 6.52
N LEU A 171 15.59 -8.21 6.13
CA LEU A 171 15.89 -7.07 7.00
C LEU A 171 15.07 -7.15 8.30
N HIS A 172 15.60 -6.60 9.40
CA HIS A 172 14.87 -6.47 10.66
C HIS A 172 14.02 -5.22 10.71
N SER A 173 14.60 -4.08 10.34
CA SER A 173 13.90 -2.80 10.39
C SER A 173 14.37 -1.84 9.33
N VAL A 174 13.49 -0.88 9.02
CA VAL A 174 13.77 0.27 8.15
C VAL A 174 13.30 1.53 8.87
N LYS A 175 14.13 2.57 8.90
CA LYS A 175 13.78 3.88 9.45
C LYS A 175 13.87 4.95 8.38
N PHE A 176 12.81 5.72 8.27
CA PHE A 176 12.68 6.83 7.34
C PHE A 176 13.11 8.13 8.02
N PRO A 177 13.91 8.96 7.34
CA PRO A 177 14.55 10.11 7.97
C PRO A 177 13.59 11.28 8.23
N ASP A 178 12.60 11.51 7.36
CA ASP A 178 11.75 12.72 7.38
C ASP A 178 10.26 12.39 7.22
N ALA A 179 9.72 11.59 8.14
CA ALA A 179 8.30 11.30 8.15
C ALA A 179 7.46 12.57 8.41
N LYS A 180 6.38 12.74 7.66
CA LYS A 180 5.42 13.85 7.76
C LYS A 180 4.02 13.33 8.11
N PRO A 181 3.22 14.09 8.86
CA PRO A 181 1.82 13.75 9.10
C PRO A 181 1.08 13.43 7.80
N ALA A 182 0.14 12.48 7.86
CA ALA A 182 -0.77 12.22 6.75
C ALA A 182 -1.66 13.44 6.45
N ASP A 183 -2.33 13.44 5.31
CA ASP A 183 -3.27 14.51 4.98
C ASP A 183 -4.44 14.53 5.96
N LYS A 184 -4.86 15.74 6.36
CA LYS A 184 -6.05 15.95 7.21
C LYS A 184 -7.29 15.26 6.63
N LEU A 185 -7.99 14.54 7.48
CA LEU A 185 -9.28 13.96 7.16
C LEU A 185 -10.29 15.04 6.76
N LYS A 186 -11.03 14.77 5.69
CA LYS A 186 -12.06 15.64 5.12
C LYS A 186 -13.18 14.78 4.54
N GLY A 187 -14.36 15.37 4.39
CA GLY A 187 -15.53 14.75 3.79
C GLY A 187 -16.41 13.99 4.79
N ALA A 188 -17.55 13.51 4.28
CA ALA A 188 -18.56 12.84 5.07
C ALA A 188 -18.01 11.56 5.73
N THR A 189 -18.42 11.32 6.96
CA THR A 189 -18.03 10.12 7.71
C THR A 189 -18.96 8.96 7.38
N ALA A 190 -18.40 7.76 7.33
CA ALA A 190 -19.13 6.52 7.18
C ALA A 190 -18.49 5.41 8.02
N VAL A 191 -19.30 4.38 8.30
CA VAL A 191 -18.85 3.15 8.93
C VAL A 191 -18.96 2.01 7.93
N VAL A 192 -17.86 1.30 7.73
CA VAL A 192 -17.82 0.04 6.98
C VAL A 192 -17.68 -1.11 7.97
N THR A 193 -18.66 -2.00 7.98
CA THR A 193 -18.63 -3.26 8.72
C THR A 193 -18.03 -4.34 7.83
N ALA A 194 -16.95 -4.98 8.30
CA ALA A 194 -16.28 -6.04 7.59
C ALA A 194 -17.10 -7.33 7.57
N ASP A 195 -16.96 -8.12 6.50
CA ASP A 195 -17.48 -9.49 6.43
C ASP A 195 -16.54 -10.52 7.07
N ASP A 196 -16.11 -10.25 8.31
CA ASP A 196 -15.42 -11.23 9.14
C ASP A 196 -16.38 -11.82 10.19
N LYS A 197 -15.86 -12.75 10.99
CA LYS A 197 -16.60 -13.38 12.08
C LYS A 197 -17.01 -12.38 13.17
N GLU A 198 -16.19 -11.35 13.41
CA GLU A 198 -16.37 -10.36 14.48
C GLU A 198 -17.24 -9.17 14.04
N LYS A 199 -17.55 -9.05 12.74
CA LYS A 199 -18.17 -7.89 12.10
C LYS A 199 -17.48 -6.60 12.50
N THR A 200 -16.16 -6.59 12.36
CA THR A 200 -15.33 -5.43 12.74
C THR A 200 -15.80 -4.16 12.03
N LYS A 201 -15.86 -3.04 12.77
CA LYS A 201 -16.33 -1.75 12.24
C LYS A 201 -15.15 -0.84 11.98
N HIS A 202 -15.17 -0.17 10.84
CA HIS A 202 -14.13 0.77 10.42
C HIS A 202 -14.75 2.11 10.06
N THR A 203 -14.39 3.15 10.81
CA THR A 203 -14.74 4.52 10.44
C THR A 203 -13.79 5.02 9.36
N ALA A 204 -14.36 5.59 8.29
CA ALA A 204 -13.62 6.22 7.22
C ALA A 204 -14.35 7.50 6.76
N HIS A 205 -13.62 8.41 6.15
CA HIS A 205 -14.15 9.65 5.59
C HIS A 205 -14.10 9.63 4.07
N ASP A 206 -15.02 10.33 3.41
CA ASP A 206 -15.03 10.47 1.96
C ASP A 206 -14.93 9.10 1.26
N VAL A 207 -15.72 8.14 1.76
CA VAL A 207 -15.75 6.79 1.21
C VAL A 207 -16.30 6.87 -0.20
N GLN A 208 -15.62 6.26 -1.16
CA GLN A 208 -15.96 6.29 -2.58
C GLN A 208 -15.82 4.88 -3.18
N PRO A 209 -16.57 4.58 -4.25
CA PRO A 209 -16.41 3.33 -4.97
C PRO A 209 -15.14 3.36 -5.81
N VAL A 210 -14.37 2.27 -5.77
CA VAL A 210 -13.10 2.15 -6.49
C VAL A 210 -13.17 1.05 -7.56
N PHE A 211 -12.66 1.38 -8.73
CA PHE A 211 -12.60 0.51 -9.90
C PHE A 211 -11.16 0.32 -10.35
N LEU A 212 -10.87 -0.84 -10.91
CA LEU A 212 -9.65 -1.10 -11.67
C LEU A 212 -9.93 -0.82 -13.14
N VAL A 213 -9.29 0.20 -13.69
CA VAL A 213 -9.40 0.61 -15.10
C VAL A 213 -8.01 0.59 -15.70
N ASP A 214 -7.80 -0.23 -16.73
CA ASP A 214 -6.48 -0.42 -17.36
C ASP A 214 -5.37 -0.76 -16.33
N GLY A 215 -5.71 -1.55 -15.31
CA GLY A 215 -4.79 -1.96 -14.23
C GLY A 215 -4.54 -0.89 -13.15
N GLN A 216 -5.27 0.23 -13.16
CA GLN A 216 -5.12 1.29 -12.18
C GLN A 216 -6.39 1.53 -11.37
N TYR A 217 -6.21 1.82 -10.08
CA TYR A 217 -7.32 2.20 -9.20
C TYR A 217 -7.81 3.60 -9.54
N ARG A 218 -9.11 3.73 -9.73
CA ARG A 218 -9.81 5.01 -9.95
C ARG A 218 -11.06 5.04 -9.10
N VAL A 219 -11.31 6.17 -8.45
CA VAL A 219 -12.59 6.40 -7.79
C VAL A 219 -13.61 6.84 -8.83
N MET A 220 -14.87 6.48 -8.62
CA MET A 220 -15.97 6.91 -9.48
C MET A 220 -17.05 7.57 -8.63
N ALA A 221 -17.86 8.45 -9.22
CA ALA A 221 -18.99 9.07 -8.51
C ALA A 221 -20.23 8.15 -8.43
N TYR A 222 -20.11 6.88 -8.83
CA TYR A 222 -21.24 5.96 -8.95
C TYR A 222 -20.83 4.50 -8.83
N VAL A 223 -21.81 3.64 -8.54
CA VAL A 223 -21.72 2.19 -8.63
C VAL A 223 -22.73 1.68 -9.66
N MET A 224 -22.33 0.66 -10.43
CA MET A 224 -23.18 0.01 -11.42
C MET A 224 -23.79 -1.26 -10.81
N PHE A 225 -25.11 -1.39 -10.93
CA PHE A 225 -25.92 -2.51 -10.46
C PHE A 225 -26.73 -3.09 -11.61
N LYS A 226 -26.62 -4.40 -11.86
CA LYS A 226 -27.18 -5.05 -13.07
C LYS A 226 -26.83 -4.26 -14.35
N LYS A 227 -27.22 -4.71 -15.55
CA LYS A 227 -26.70 -4.12 -16.81
C LYS A 227 -27.01 -2.62 -17.00
N THR A 228 -27.97 -2.04 -16.29
CA THR A 228 -28.48 -0.70 -16.59
C THR A 228 -28.63 0.25 -15.41
N VAL A 229 -28.57 -0.22 -14.15
CA VAL A 229 -28.82 0.67 -13.02
C VAL A 229 -27.50 1.29 -12.56
N LYS A 230 -27.40 2.60 -12.73
CA LYS A 230 -26.29 3.41 -12.22
C LYS A 230 -26.81 4.20 -11.02
N ILE A 231 -26.17 4.05 -9.87
CA ILE A 231 -26.52 4.83 -8.68
C ILE A 231 -25.35 5.76 -8.38
N ASP A 232 -25.63 7.06 -8.39
CA ASP A 232 -24.68 8.06 -7.93
C ASP A 232 -24.42 7.87 -6.44
N TRP A 233 -23.14 7.84 -6.09
CA TRP A 233 -22.69 7.52 -4.75
C TRP A 233 -23.20 8.51 -3.71
N ASP A 234 -23.34 9.78 -4.10
CA ASP A 234 -23.89 10.83 -3.25
C ASP A 234 -25.37 10.64 -2.90
N ASN A 235 -26.10 9.78 -3.61
CA ASN A 235 -27.50 9.46 -3.29
C ASN A 235 -27.63 8.25 -2.34
N LEU A 236 -26.52 7.60 -2.01
CA LEU A 236 -26.50 6.36 -1.25
C LEU A 236 -26.35 6.65 0.26
N ALA A 237 -27.23 6.05 1.06
CA ALA A 237 -27.16 6.11 2.53
C ALA A 237 -26.56 4.83 3.13
N GLY A 238 -26.74 3.68 2.48
CA GLY A 238 -26.13 2.43 2.93
C GLY A 238 -26.15 1.29 1.92
N LEU A 239 -25.27 0.33 2.13
CA LEU A 239 -25.21 -0.96 1.44
C LEU A 239 -25.14 -2.05 2.49
N ARG A 240 -25.92 -3.12 2.35
CA ARG A 240 -25.80 -4.29 3.23
C ARG A 240 -25.77 -5.57 2.41
N PHE A 241 -24.75 -6.40 2.62
CA PHE A 241 -24.58 -7.65 1.92
C PHE A 241 -25.78 -8.59 2.16
N VAL A 242 -26.30 -9.14 1.06
CA VAL A 242 -27.38 -10.13 1.08
C VAL A 242 -26.78 -11.48 0.65
N PRO A 243 -26.70 -12.47 1.55
CA PRO A 243 -26.16 -13.77 1.21
C PRO A 243 -27.04 -14.48 0.17
N SER A 244 -26.40 -15.29 -0.68
CA SER A 244 -27.10 -16.13 -1.65
C SER A 244 -27.86 -17.23 -0.92
N GLU A 245 -29.09 -17.53 -1.35
CA GLU A 245 -29.84 -18.70 -0.88
C GLU A 245 -29.09 -20.00 -1.20
N ASP A 246 -28.38 -20.03 -2.33
CA ASP A 246 -27.47 -21.10 -2.69
C ASP A 246 -26.09 -20.81 -2.09
N LYS A 247 -25.72 -21.56 -1.05
CA LYS A 247 -24.42 -21.48 -0.37
C LYS A 247 -23.23 -21.77 -1.28
N LYS A 248 -23.44 -22.36 -2.46
CA LYS A 248 -22.38 -22.63 -3.45
C LYS A 248 -22.11 -21.43 -4.36
N LYS A 249 -22.98 -20.41 -4.36
CA LYS A 249 -22.82 -19.20 -5.17
C LYS A 249 -22.37 -18.04 -4.30
N ILE A 250 -21.33 -17.34 -4.76
CA ILE A 250 -20.92 -16.07 -4.17
C ILE A 250 -21.98 -15.04 -4.56
N SER A 251 -22.63 -14.46 -3.55
CA SER A 251 -23.58 -13.37 -3.79
C SER A 251 -22.84 -12.08 -4.15
N THR A 252 -23.45 -11.31 -5.03
CA THR A 252 -23.09 -9.90 -5.28
C THR A 252 -24.28 -9.00 -4.98
N ASP A 253 -25.27 -9.52 -4.28
CA ASP A 253 -26.50 -8.82 -3.94
C ASP A 253 -26.32 -7.99 -2.66
N TYR A 254 -26.79 -6.76 -2.73
CA TYR A 254 -26.78 -5.82 -1.62
C TYR A 254 -28.15 -5.19 -1.47
N LEU A 255 -28.60 -5.04 -0.23
CA LEU A 255 -29.69 -4.15 0.12
C LEU A 255 -29.13 -2.72 0.10
N VAL A 256 -29.44 -2.01 -0.99
CA VAL A 256 -29.09 -0.61 -1.20
C VAL A 256 -30.15 0.25 -0.53
N THR A 257 -29.73 1.16 0.36
CA THR A 257 -30.59 2.18 0.96
C THR A 257 -30.19 3.54 0.43
N LEU A 258 -31.13 4.24 -0.21
CA LEU A 258 -30.94 5.60 -0.71
C LEU A 258 -31.19 6.63 0.41
N LYS A 259 -30.73 7.87 0.20
CA LYS A 259 -30.88 8.97 1.18
C LYS A 259 -32.33 9.36 1.48
N ASP A 260 -33.27 9.05 0.59
CA ASP A 260 -34.71 9.21 0.81
C ASP A 260 -35.34 8.06 1.64
N GLY A 261 -34.53 7.07 2.02
CA GLY A 261 -34.96 5.90 2.79
C GLY A 261 -35.47 4.73 1.95
N VAL A 262 -35.56 4.88 0.63
CA VAL A 262 -35.98 3.80 -0.27
C VAL A 262 -34.93 2.69 -0.29
N LYS A 263 -35.40 1.44 -0.28
CA LYS A 263 -34.55 0.25 -0.25
C LYS A 263 -34.77 -0.64 -1.46
N HIS A 264 -33.68 -1.09 -2.06
CA HIS A 264 -33.68 -2.01 -3.19
C HIS A 264 -32.65 -3.11 -2.98
N THR A 265 -32.99 -4.36 -3.29
CA THR A 265 -32.01 -5.44 -3.40
C THR A 265 -31.45 -5.45 -4.82
N LEU A 266 -30.17 -5.12 -4.97
CA LEU A 266 -29.51 -4.97 -6.26
C LEU A 266 -28.19 -5.74 -6.29
N SER A 267 -27.87 -6.31 -7.46
CA SER A 267 -26.63 -7.05 -7.70
C SER A 267 -25.58 -6.11 -8.27
N ILE A 268 -24.42 -5.97 -7.62
CA ILE A 268 -23.32 -5.15 -8.10
C ILE A 268 -22.72 -5.77 -9.37
N LEU A 269 -22.45 -4.96 -10.39
CA LEU A 269 -21.68 -5.39 -11.56
C LEU A 269 -20.19 -5.33 -11.27
N ASN A 270 -19.57 -6.50 -11.14
CA ASN A 270 -18.13 -6.59 -10.91
C ASN A 270 -17.31 -6.13 -12.11
N THR A 271 -17.78 -6.37 -13.34
CA THR A 271 -17.08 -5.94 -14.56
C THR A 271 -18.06 -5.22 -15.48
N VAL A 272 -17.65 -4.05 -15.95
CA VAL A 272 -18.41 -3.25 -16.91
C VAL A 272 -17.55 -3.06 -18.16
N GLU A 273 -18.11 -3.39 -19.31
CA GLU A 273 -17.49 -3.09 -20.60
C GLU A 273 -17.63 -1.60 -20.90
N LEU A 274 -16.50 -0.96 -21.18
CA LEU A 274 -16.39 0.39 -21.69
C LEU A 274 -16.23 0.34 -23.21
N GLU A 275 -16.24 1.50 -23.85
CA GLU A 275 -15.95 1.61 -25.28
C GLU A 275 -14.57 1.04 -25.64
N LYS A 276 -14.43 0.52 -26.87
CA LYS A 276 -13.16 0.06 -27.44
C LYS A 276 -12.50 -1.11 -26.68
N LYS A 277 -13.30 -2.08 -26.21
CA LYS A 277 -12.83 -3.29 -25.50
C LYS A 277 -12.11 -3.00 -24.16
N LYS A 278 -12.27 -1.80 -23.62
CA LYS A 278 -11.82 -1.51 -22.26
C LYS A 278 -12.81 -2.09 -21.26
N THR A 279 -12.33 -2.51 -20.11
CA THR A 279 -13.19 -2.95 -19.01
C THR A 279 -12.83 -2.18 -17.75
N MET A 280 -13.83 -1.93 -16.92
CA MET A 280 -13.62 -1.50 -15.54
C MET A 280 -14.11 -2.60 -14.61
N THR A 281 -13.30 -2.96 -13.63
CA THR A 281 -13.67 -3.94 -12.60
C THR A 281 -13.92 -3.23 -11.29
N PHE A 282 -15.12 -3.37 -10.73
CA PHE A 282 -15.40 -2.87 -9.38
C PHE A 282 -14.58 -3.65 -8.36
N VAL A 283 -13.78 -2.93 -7.59
CA VAL A 283 -12.89 -3.52 -6.58
C VAL A 283 -13.58 -3.53 -5.22
N GLY A 284 -14.26 -2.45 -4.85
CA GLY A 284 -14.83 -2.23 -3.53
C GLY A 284 -14.93 -0.75 -3.18
N LEU A 285 -14.75 -0.42 -1.90
CA LEU A 285 -14.84 0.95 -1.40
C LEU A 285 -13.50 1.41 -0.86
N ILE A 286 -13.12 2.66 -1.12
CA ILE A 286 -11.93 3.28 -0.53
C ILE A 286 -12.33 4.54 0.22
N GLY A 287 -11.81 4.73 1.43
CA GLY A 287 -12.05 5.95 2.21
C GLY A 287 -10.79 6.40 2.92
N ARG A 288 -10.78 7.66 3.37
CA ARG A 288 -9.69 8.24 4.14
C ARG A 288 -9.76 7.78 5.59
N VAL A 289 -8.60 7.48 6.17
CA VAL A 289 -8.41 7.13 7.59
C VAL A 289 -7.24 7.96 8.14
N PRO A 290 -7.06 8.10 9.47
CA PRO A 290 -6.06 9.02 10.03
C PRO A 290 -4.62 8.82 9.53
N VAL A 291 -4.30 7.64 8.99
CA VAL A 291 -2.96 7.28 8.51
C VAL A 291 -2.85 7.19 6.97
N GLY A 292 -3.89 7.58 6.23
CA GLY A 292 -3.93 7.48 4.77
C GLY A 292 -5.28 7.05 4.22
N TYR A 293 -5.31 5.97 3.45
CA TYR A 293 -6.55 5.40 2.90
C TYR A 293 -6.76 3.97 3.38
N LYS A 294 -8.02 3.55 3.45
CA LYS A 294 -8.42 2.16 3.69
C LYS A 294 -9.29 1.68 2.54
N LEU A 295 -8.86 0.60 1.90
CA LEU A 295 -9.59 -0.10 0.83
C LEU A 295 -10.27 -1.33 1.42
N PHE A 296 -11.59 -1.35 1.28
CA PHE A 296 -12.47 -2.45 1.59
C PHE A 296 -12.81 -3.15 0.29
N MET A 297 -12.21 -4.32 0.03
CA MET A 297 -12.56 -5.13 -1.13
C MET A 297 -14.04 -5.54 -1.06
N LEU A 298 -14.69 -5.72 -2.20
CA LEU A 298 -16.12 -6.01 -2.28
C LEU A 298 -16.56 -7.18 -1.39
N ASP A 299 -15.78 -8.26 -1.35
CA ASP A 299 -16.07 -9.46 -0.55
C ASP A 299 -15.60 -9.35 0.92
N ALA A 300 -15.04 -8.21 1.30
CA ALA A 300 -14.75 -7.88 2.69
C ALA A 300 -15.81 -6.93 3.29
N ILE A 301 -16.82 -6.50 2.53
CA ILE A 301 -17.86 -5.57 2.99
C ILE A 301 -19.12 -6.34 3.38
N TYR A 302 -19.45 -6.32 4.67
CA TYR A 302 -20.77 -6.75 5.13
C TYR A 302 -21.78 -5.60 5.07
N GLU A 303 -21.37 -4.40 5.45
CA GLU A 303 -22.25 -3.23 5.47
C GLU A 303 -21.43 -1.95 5.27
N TYR A 304 -22.00 -0.99 4.56
CA TYR A 304 -21.58 0.41 4.53
C TYR A 304 -22.75 1.26 4.99
N GLN A 305 -22.48 2.22 5.88
CA GLN A 305 -23.48 3.15 6.36
C GLN A 305 -22.89 4.55 6.45
N LEU A 306 -23.52 5.50 5.77
CA LEU A 306 -23.21 6.92 5.93
C LEU A 306 -23.65 7.34 7.34
N THR A 307 -22.74 7.91 8.12
CA THR A 307 -23.14 8.49 9.42
C THR A 307 -23.80 9.83 9.14
N ALA A 308 -24.96 10.08 9.75
CA ALA A 308 -25.58 11.39 9.67
C ALA A 308 -24.56 12.45 10.14
N GLU A 309 -24.35 13.49 9.35
CA GLU A 309 -23.55 14.62 9.81
C GLU A 309 -24.23 15.18 11.06
N GLU A 310 -23.53 15.14 12.19
CA GLU A 310 -23.89 15.97 13.33
C GLU A 310 -23.88 17.41 12.81
N LYS A 311 -25.06 18.01 12.62
CA LYS A 311 -25.17 19.44 12.36
C LYS A 311 -24.53 20.16 13.54
N LYS A 312 -23.27 20.55 13.37
CA LYS A 312 -22.56 21.42 14.31
C LYS A 312 -23.01 22.86 14.13
#